data_AF-A0A7Y1QIC9-F1
#
_entry.id   AF-A0A7Y1QIC9-F1
#
_cell.length_a   1.000
_cell.length_b   1.000
_cell.length_c   1.000
_cell.angle_alpha   90.00
_cell.angle_beta   90.00
_cell.angle_gamma   90.00
#
_symmetry.space_group_name_H-M   'P 1'
#
loop_
_entity.id
_entity.type
_entity.pdbx_description
1 polymer ?
#
loop_
_entity_poly.entity_id
_entity_poly.type
_entity_poly.pdbx_seq_one_letter_code
_entity_poly.pdbx_strand_id
1 'polypeptide(L)' 'MAYDDTRHLKDREIKSRYDDETYEALKAVARLHKLQLAVFVRMCVEEKLESIVEPNATGKHMQA' A
#
# COMPACT_ATOMS: atom_id res chain seq x y z
N MET A 1 13.36 -18.33 13.56
CA MET A 1 14.13 -17.07 13.47
C MET A 1 13.12 -15.95 13.37
N ALA A 2 12.84 -15.28 14.48
CA ALA A 2 12.23 -13.95 14.42
C ALA A 2 13.28 -13.02 13.82
N TYR A 3 12.91 -12.19 12.86
CA TYR A 3 13.81 -11.18 12.34
C TYR A 3 13.87 -10.05 13.37
N ASP A 4 15.07 -9.62 13.76
CA ASP A 4 15.24 -8.57 14.78
C ASP A 4 14.75 -7.18 14.30
N ASP A 5 14.45 -7.04 13.00
CA ASP A 5 13.93 -5.80 12.42
C ASP A 5 12.39 -5.84 12.35
N THR A 6 11.73 -5.06 13.21
CA THR A 6 10.26 -4.88 13.23
C THR A 6 9.70 -4.21 11.97
N ARG A 7 10.57 -3.68 11.09
CA ARG A 7 10.19 -3.10 9.80
C ARG A 7 10.31 -4.10 8.67
N HIS A 8 10.71 -5.34 8.95
CA HIS A 8 10.88 -6.36 7.94
C HIS A 8 9.53 -6.67 7.27
N LEU A 9 9.54 -6.79 5.94
CA LEU A 9 8.33 -6.98 5.11
C LEU A 9 7.49 -8.20 5.52
N LYS A 10 8.11 -9.24 6.10
CA LYS A 10 7.39 -10.41 6.62
C LYS A 10 6.46 -10.09 7.78
N ASP A 11 6.78 -9.09 8.59
CA ASP A 11 6.02 -8.73 9.78
C ASP A 11 4.91 -7.72 9.47
N ARG A 12 4.84 -7.23 8.22
CA ARG A 12 3.86 -6.24 7.74
C ARG A 12 3.28 -6.64 6.38
N GLU A 13 2.89 -7.90 6.25
CA GLU A 13 2.31 -8.44 5.02
C GLU A 13 0.97 -7.76 4.69
N ILE A 14 0.83 -7.28 3.45
CA ILE A 14 -0.44 -6.77 2.91
C ILE A 14 -1.01 -7.84 1.97
N LYS A 15 -2.18 -8.37 2.33
CA LYS A 15 -2.94 -9.29 1.46
C LYS A 15 -4.12 -8.56 0.85
N SER A 16 -4.15 -8.50 -0.47
CA SER A 16 -5.25 -7.92 -1.23
C SER A 16 -5.72 -8.92 -2.28
N ARG A 17 -7.03 -8.90 -2.56
CA ARG A 17 -7.67 -9.71 -3.60
C ARG A 17 -8.21 -8.78 -4.67
N TYR A 18 -8.00 -9.17 -5.91
CA TYR A 18 -8.43 -8.46 -7.10
C TYR A 18 -9.11 -9.45 -8.03
N ASP A 19 -10.08 -8.98 -8.82
CA ASP A 19 -10.50 -9.71 -10.02
C ASP A 19 -9.38 -9.72 -11.07
N ASP A 20 -9.56 -10.55 -12.10
CA ASP A 20 -8.54 -10.78 -13.12
C ASP A 20 -8.24 -9.50 -13.94
N GLU A 21 -9.26 -8.69 -14.23
CA GLU A 21 -9.12 -7.44 -14.98
C GLU A 21 -8.27 -6.43 -14.22
N THR A 22 -8.61 -6.22 -12.95
CA THR A 22 -7.90 -5.31 -12.05
C THR A 22 -6.47 -5.78 -11.82
N TYR A 23 -6.26 -7.09 -11.67
CA TYR A 23 -4.93 -7.66 -11.46
C TYR A 23 -4.00 -7.39 -12.66
N GLU A 24 -4.48 -7.60 -13.89
CA GLU A 24 -3.67 -7.35 -15.09
C GLU A 24 -3.41 -5.85 -15.30
N ALA A 25 -4.37 -4.98 -14.98
CA ALA A 25 -4.16 -3.53 -15.01
C ALA A 25 -3.05 -3.09 -14.03
N LEU A 26 -3.09 -3.56 -12.77
CA LEU A 26 -2.07 -3.26 -11.77
C LEU A 26 -0.69 -3.74 -12.21
N LYS A 27 -0.62 -4.94 -12.78
CA LYS A 27 0.61 -5.54 -13.29
C LYS A 27 1.20 -4.78 -14.48
N ALA A 28 0.37 -4.25 -15.37
CA ALA A 28 0.81 -3.39 -16.45
C ALA A 28 1.44 -2.09 -15.92
N VAL A 29 0.78 -1.44 -14.95
CA VAL A 29 1.30 -0.22 -14.32
C VAL A 29 2.60 -0.48 -13.56
N ALA A 30 2.67 -1.55 -12.77
CA ALA A 30 3.90 -1.93 -12.07
C ALA A 30 5.07 -2.12 -13.04
N ARG A 31 4.85 -2.74 -14.21
CA ARG A 31 5.85 -2.88 -15.27
C ARG A 31 6.28 -1.55 -15.87
N LEU A 32 5.36 -0.62 -16.11
CA LEU A 32 5.68 0.72 -16.62
C LEU A 32 6.64 1.47 -15.68
N HIS A 33 6.46 1.30 -14.37
CA HIS A 33 7.32 1.88 -13.34
C HIS A 33 8.55 1.02 -13.00
N LYS A 34 8.77 -0.11 -13.69
CA LYS A 34 9.86 -1.08 -13.42
C LYS A 34 9.87 -1.59 -11.98
N LEU A 35 8.69 -1.75 -11.37
CA LEU A 35 8.51 -2.25 -10.01
C LEU A 35 7.94 -3.67 -10.01
N GLN A 36 8.23 -4.42 -8.94
CA GLN A 36 7.50 -5.64 -8.65
C GLN A 36 6.06 -5.29 -8.25
N LEU A 37 5.09 -6.09 -8.68
CA LEU A 37 3.66 -5.84 -8.40
C LEU A 37 3.38 -5.65 -6.90
N ALA A 38 3.93 -6.52 -6.05
CA ALA A 38 3.75 -6.42 -4.60
C ALA A 38 4.34 -5.12 -4.02
N VAL A 39 5.47 -4.65 -4.56
CA VAL A 39 6.09 -3.38 -4.13
C VAL A 39 5.23 -2.20 -4.56
N PHE A 40 4.75 -2.20 -5.81
CA PHE A 40 3.87 -1.16 -6.33
C PHE A 40 2.58 -1.04 -5.50
N VAL A 41 1.90 -2.17 -5.27
CA VAL A 41 0.66 -2.18 -4.48
C VAL A 41 0.92 -1.68 -3.06
N ARG A 42 2.02 -2.09 -2.43
CA ARG A 42 2.41 -1.60 -1.10
C ARG A 42 2.61 -0.08 -1.09
N MET A 43 3.32 0.47 -2.07
CA MET A 43 3.52 1.93 -2.18
C MET A 43 2.19 2.68 -2.26
N CYS A 44 1.26 2.23 -3.13
CA CYS A 44 -0.05 2.87 -3.25
C CYS A 44 -0.86 2.81 -1.94
N VAL A 45 -0.79 1.69 -1.21
CA VAL A 45 -1.47 1.55 0.08
C VAL A 45 -0.84 2.46 1.13
N GLU A 46 0.50 2.51 1.22
CA GLU A 46 1.20 3.37 2.18
C GLU A 46 0.95 4.85 1.93
N GLU A 47 1.07 5.31 0.68
CA GLU A 47 0.75 6.69 0.29
C GLU A 47 -0.70 7.05 0.64
N LYS A 48 -1.65 6.14 0.38
CA LYS A 48 -3.05 6.40 0.71
C LYS A 48 -3.27 6.46 2.22
N LEU A 49 -2.66 5.57 2.99
CA LEU A 49 -2.75 5.59 4.45
C LEU A 49 -2.15 6.87 5.03
N GLU A 50 -1.00 7.32 4.53
CA GLU A 50 -0.40 8.61 4.90
C GLU A 50 -1.37 9.76 4.64
N SER A 51 -1.97 9.81 3.44
CA SER A 51 -2.97 10.84 3.09
C SER A 51 -4.23 10.82 3.96
N ILE A 52 -4.56 9.68 4.59
CA ILE A 52 -5.72 9.55 5.49
C ILE A 52 -5.32 9.91 6.92
N VAL A 53 -4.09 9.59 7.34
CA VAL A 53 -3.60 9.88 8.69
C VAL A 53 -3.31 11.36 8.86
N GLU A 54 -2.72 12.04 7.88
CA GLU A 54 -2.42 13.48 7.94
C GLU A 54 -3.65 14.35 8.33
N PRO A 55 -4.83 14.24 7.68
CA PRO A 55 -6.00 15.03 8.06
C PRO A 55 -6.58 14.65 9.42
N ASN A 56 -6.44 13.39 9.85
CA ASN A 56 -6.94 12.91 11.14
C ASN A 56 -6.03 13.28 12.32
N ALA A 57 -4.70 13.32 12.12
CA ALA A 57 -3.74 13.78 13.12
C ALA A 57 -3.79 15.30 13.34
N THR A 58 -4.22 16.05 12.31
CA THR A 58 -4.35 17.51 12.36
C THR A 58 -5.75 17.99 12.81
N GLY A 59 -6.63 17.08 13.24
CA GLY A 59 -7.89 17.44 13.89
C GLY A 59 -8.84 18.30 13.06
N LYS A 60 -8.93 18.12 11.73
CA LYS A 60 -10.04 18.72 10.97
C LYS A 60 -11.25 17.78 11.01
N HIS A 61 -12.03 17.92 12.08
CA HIS A 61 -13.46 17.63 12.05
C HIS A 61 -14.08 18.45 10.90
N MET A 62 -14.33 17.83 9.75
CA MET A 62 -15.28 18.39 8.78
C MET A 62 -16.67 18.19 9.38
N GLN A 63 -17.22 19.28 9.95
CA GLN A 63 -18.65 19.37 10.25
C GLN A 63 -19.42 19.29 8.92
N ALA A 64 -20.43 18.42 8.92
CA ALA A 64 -21.44 18.30 7.87
C ALA A 64 -22.40 19.49 7.88
#